data_AF-A0A9E5IIT6-F1
#
_entry.id   AF-A0A9E5IIT6-F1
#
_cell.length_a   1.000
_cell.length_b   1.000
_cell.length_c   1.000
_cell.angle_alpha   90.00
_cell.angle_beta   90.00
_cell.angle_gamma   90.00
#
_symmetry.space_group_name_H-M   'P 1'
#
loop_
_entity.id
_entity.type
_entity.pdbx_description
1 polymer ?
#
loop_
_entity_poly.entity_id
_entity_poly.type
_entity_poly.pdbx_seq_one_letter_code
_entity_poly.pdbx_strand_id
1 'polypeptide(L)'
;MAEGLAVSGGKVMAAGPRDEIEALAGPDTRRVALDMRLAIPAFHEAHMHLLPFGLGLSMVNLRAEEVRTLEETRRRLRAAAEA
;
A
#
# COMPACT_ATOMS: atom_id res chain seq x y z
N MET A 1 -17.40 -2.38 18.16
CA MET A 1 -16.60 -1.90 17.01
C MET A 1 -16.51 -0.39 17.12
N ALA A 2 -15.41 0.23 16.70
CA ALA A 2 -15.31 1.70 16.69
C ALA A 2 -15.95 2.26 15.41
N GLU A 3 -16.62 3.40 15.53
CA GLU A 3 -17.26 4.14 14.44
C GLU A 3 -16.41 5.32 13.97
N GLY A 4 -15.46 5.78 14.80
CA GLY A 4 -14.51 6.84 14.50
C GLY A 4 -13.11 6.57 15.08
N LEU A 5 -12.13 7.26 14.53
CA LEU A 5 -10.71 7.26 14.97
C LEU A 5 -10.17 8.69 14.96
N ALA A 6 -9.61 9.14 16.08
CA ALA A 6 -8.88 10.40 16.17
C ALA A 6 -7.37 10.15 16.06
N VAL A 7 -6.69 10.88 15.17
CA VAL A 7 -5.24 10.75 14.93
C VAL A 7 -4.58 12.12 15.05
N SER A 8 -3.50 12.20 15.83
CA SER A 8 -2.67 13.40 15.94
C SER A 8 -1.21 13.01 16.13
N GLY A 9 -0.28 13.78 15.55
CA GLY A 9 1.16 13.51 15.65
C GLY A 9 1.57 12.10 15.17
N GLY A 10 0.85 11.53 14.21
CA GLY A 10 1.11 10.17 13.70
C GLY A 10 0.69 9.04 14.65
N LYS A 11 -0.11 9.32 15.68
CA LYS A 11 -0.60 8.33 16.66
C LYS A 11 -2.11 8.34 16.77
N VAL A 12 -2.69 7.18 17.08
CA VAL A 12 -4.10 7.06 17.47
C VAL A 12 -4.28 7.65 18.86
N MET A 13 -5.18 8.61 18.98
CA MET A 13 -5.51 9.26 20.25
C MET A 13 -6.74 8.63 20.91
N ALA A 14 -7.74 8.27 20.11
CA ALA A 14 -8.97 7.63 20.56
C ALA A 14 -9.61 6.85 19.40
N ALA A 15 -10.34 5.78 19.73
CA ALA A 15 -11.19 5.03 18.83
C ALA A 15 -12.48 4.67 19.56
N GLY A 16 -13.65 4.95 18.98
CA GLY A 16 -14.90 4.82 19.72
C GLY A 16 -16.14 5.18 18.89
N PRO A 17 -17.27 5.44 19.56
CA PRO A 17 -18.49 5.97 18.95
C PRO A 17 -18.25 7.24 18.14
N ARG A 18 -19.05 7.48 17.10
CA ARG A 18 -18.86 8.63 16.19
C ARG A 18 -18.90 9.96 16.93
N ASP A 19 -19.91 10.17 17.76
CA ASP A 19 -20.16 11.39 18.49
C ASP A 19 -19.01 11.73 19.47
N GLU A 20 -18.51 10.75 20.20
CA GLU A 20 -17.36 10.91 21.10
C GLU A 20 -16.09 11.34 20.35
N ILE A 21 -15.84 10.74 19.18
CA ILE A 21 -14.67 11.07 18.36
C ILE A 21 -14.84 12.43 17.67
N GLU A 22 -16.03 12.75 17.18
CA GLU A 22 -16.32 14.04 16.54
C GLU A 22 -16.23 15.21 17.53
N ALA A 23 -16.49 14.97 18.82
CA ALA A 23 -16.33 15.96 19.89
C ALA A 23 -14.87 16.35 20.15
N LEU A 24 -13.90 15.52 19.75
CA LEU A 24 -12.47 15.82 19.88
C LEU A 24 -11.95 16.77 18.79
N ALA A 25 -12.74 17.07 17.76
CA ALA A 25 -12.30 17.88 16.64
C ALA A 25 -12.18 19.37 17.00
N GLY A 26 -11.00 19.93 16.76
CA GLY A 26 -10.76 21.38 16.82
C GLY A 26 -10.88 22.06 15.45
N PRO A 27 -10.70 23.39 15.39
CA PRO A 27 -10.79 24.17 14.15
C PRO A 27 -9.90 23.66 13.00
N ASP A 28 -8.73 23.10 13.33
CA ASP A 28 -7.76 22.60 12.35
C ASP A 28 -7.89 21.09 12.06
N THR A 29 -8.87 20.42 12.66
CA THR A 29 -9.06 18.97 12.46
C THR A 29 -9.59 18.68 11.06
N ARG A 30 -8.79 17.98 10.25
CA ARG A 30 -9.25 17.40 9.00
C ARG A 30 -10.17 16.20 9.25
N ARG A 31 -11.41 16.30 8.81
CA ARG A 31 -12.38 15.20 8.84
C ARG A 31 -12.27 14.35 7.57
N VAL A 32 -12.32 13.03 7.72
CA VAL A 32 -12.30 12.07 6.61
C VAL A 32 -13.53 11.18 6.76
N ALA A 33 -14.51 11.34 5.87
CA ALA A 33 -15.67 10.47 5.83
C ALA A 33 -15.29 9.14 5.15
N LEU A 34 -15.64 8.02 5.77
CA LEU A 34 -15.40 6.69 5.18
C LEU A 34 -16.52 6.25 4.24
N ASP A 35 -17.71 6.86 4.29
CA ASP A 35 -18.85 6.54 3.43
C ASP A 35 -19.15 5.03 3.38
N MET A 36 -19.36 4.42 4.55
CA MET A 36 -19.59 2.98 4.72
C MET A 36 -18.41 2.07 4.33
N ARG A 37 -17.22 2.64 4.09
CA ARG A 37 -15.98 1.86 3.92
C ARG A 37 -15.37 1.50 5.27
N LEU A 38 -14.59 0.42 5.27
CA LEU A 38 -13.88 -0.07 6.45
C LEU A 38 -12.45 0.47 6.47
N ALA A 39 -12.04 1.03 7.60
CA ALA A 39 -10.64 1.28 7.91
C ALA A 39 -10.09 0.13 8.77
N ILE A 40 -8.93 -0.40 8.41
CA ILE A 40 -8.22 -1.45 9.15
C ILE A 40 -6.78 -1.01 9.42
N PRO A 41 -6.09 -1.62 10.40
CA PRO A 41 -4.65 -1.49 10.51
C PRO A 41 -3.96 -1.83 9.19
N ALA A 42 -2.92 -1.08 8.83
CA ALA A 42 -2.10 -1.40 7.68
C ALA A 42 -1.43 -2.78 7.85
N PHE A 43 -1.12 -3.44 6.74
CA PHE A 43 -0.33 -4.66 6.79
C PHE A 43 1.08 -4.38 7.32
N HIS A 44 1.51 -5.20 8.26
CA HIS A 44 2.87 -5.18 8.78
C HIS A 44 3.59 -6.45 8.32
N GLU A 45 4.56 -6.29 7.42
CA GLU A 45 5.44 -7.38 7.00
C GLU A 45 6.58 -7.51 8.00
N ALA A 46 6.67 -8.67 8.66
CA ALA A 46 7.67 -8.91 9.70
C ALA A 46 9.02 -9.37 9.13
N HIS A 47 9.05 -9.87 7.89
CA HIS A 47 10.27 -10.38 7.29
C HIS A 47 10.27 -10.29 5.77
N MET A 48 10.92 -9.24 5.23
CA MET A 48 11.09 -9.04 3.80
C MET A 48 12.55 -8.78 3.43
N HIS A 49 12.98 -9.35 2.31
CA HIS A 49 14.19 -8.93 1.61
C HIS A 49 13.88 -7.74 0.70
N LEU A 50 13.82 -6.53 1.27
CA LEU A 50 13.36 -5.33 0.55
C LEU A 50 14.20 -5.00 -0.70
N LEU A 51 15.53 -5.13 -0.62
CA LEU A 51 16.42 -4.87 -1.75
C LEU A 51 16.21 -5.87 -2.90
N PRO A 52 16.25 -7.21 -2.67
CA PRO A 52 15.87 -8.18 -3.70
C PRO A 52 14.47 -7.98 -4.27
N PHE A 53 13.48 -7.60 -3.44
CA PHE A 53 12.13 -7.31 -3.91
C PHE A 53 12.13 -6.14 -4.90
N GLY A 54 12.76 -5.02 -4.54
CA GLY A 54 12.87 -3.85 -5.42
C GLY A 54 13.60 -4.14 -6.72
N LEU A 55 14.73 -4.88 -6.66
CA LEU A 55 15.42 -5.34 -7.87
C LEU A 55 14.51 -6.21 -8.73
N GLY A 56 13.77 -7.14 -8.12
CA GLY A 56 12.81 -8.01 -8.81
C GLY A 56 11.74 -7.27 -9.59
N LEU A 57 11.27 -6.11 -9.13
CA LEU A 57 10.31 -5.28 -9.85
C LEU A 57 10.90 -4.65 -11.14
N SER A 58 12.22 -4.49 -11.21
CA SER A 58 12.92 -3.97 -12.39
C SER A 58 13.43 -5.05 -13.35
N MET A 59 13.42 -6.32 -12.92
CA MET A 59 13.94 -7.41 -13.74
C MET A 59 13.01 -7.72 -14.92
N VAL A 60 13.61 -8.08 -16.06
CA VAL A 60 12.86 -8.56 -17.22
C VAL A 60 12.22 -9.91 -16.90
N ASN A 61 10.89 -9.99 -16.98
CA ASN A 61 10.17 -11.23 -16.76
C ASN A 61 10.37 -12.19 -17.95
N LEU A 62 11.17 -13.24 -17.71
CA LEU A 62 11.48 -14.32 -18.66
C LEU A 62 10.95 -15.69 -18.18
N ARG A 63 9.94 -15.69 -17.30
CA ARG A 63 9.30 -16.92 -16.79
C ARG A 63 8.76 -17.75 -17.95
N ALA A 64 8.99 -19.07 -17.92
CA ALA A 64 8.64 -19.98 -19.01
C ALA A 64 7.12 -20.08 -19.27
N GLU A 65 6.32 -19.71 -18.28
CA GLU A 65 4.87 -19.60 -18.39
C GLU A 65 4.46 -18.55 -19.42
N GLU A 66 5.23 -17.46 -19.54
CA GLU A 66 5.01 -16.32 -20.45
C GLU A 66 5.91 -16.31 -21.69
N VAL A 67 7.15 -16.80 -21.56
CA VAL A 67 8.18 -16.73 -22.60
C VAL A 67 8.59 -18.15 -23.01
N ARG A 68 8.11 -18.60 -24.17
CA ARG A 68 8.29 -20.00 -24.66
C ARG A 68 9.24 -20.14 -25.84
N THR A 69 9.77 -19.03 -26.35
CA THR A 69 10.68 -19.03 -27.49
C THR A 69 11.90 -18.17 -27.20
N LEU A 70 13.03 -18.54 -27.79
CA LEU A 70 14.27 -17.77 -27.70
C LEU A 70 14.12 -16.38 -28.33
N GLU A 71 13.31 -16.27 -29.38
CA GLU A 71 13.01 -14.99 -30.03
C GLU A 71 12.34 -14.02 -29.07
N GLU A 72 11.33 -14.47 -28.33
CA GLU A 72 10.62 -13.64 -27.35
C GLU A 72 11.54 -13.23 -26.19
N THR A 73 12.40 -14.14 -25.71
CA THR A 73 13.44 -13.81 -24.72
C THR A 73 14.32 -12.66 -25.21
N ARG A 74 14.85 -12.75 -26.43
CA ARG A 74 15.71 -11.71 -27.02
C ARG A 74 14.97 -10.40 -27.21
N ARG A 75 13.72 -10.44 -27.64
CA ARG A 75 12.88 -9.25 -27.84
C ARG A 75 12.69 -8.48 -26.53
N ARG A 76 12.33 -9.18 -25.44
CA ARG A 76 12.12 -8.54 -24.13
C ARG A 76 13.41 -7.95 -23.56
N LEU A 77 14.54 -8.67 -23.69
CA LEU A 77 15.84 -8.17 -23.24
C LEU A 77 16.28 -6.91 -24.02
N ARG A 78 16.07 -6.88 -25.35
CA ARG A 78 16.37 -5.70 -26.16
C ARG A 78 15.54 -4.50 -25.73
N ALA A 79 14.23 -4.68 -25.60
CA ALA A 79 13.33 -3.59 -25.20
C ALA A 79 13.71 -3.00 -23.83
N ALA A 80 14.13 -3.83 -22.88
CA ALA A 80 14.58 -3.37 -21.57
C ALA A 80 15.95 -2.66 -21.60
N ALA A 81 16.84 -3.03 -22.53
CA ALA A 81 18.15 -2.40 -22.68
C ALA A 81 18.09 -1.03 -23.38
N GLU A 82 17.01 -0.76 -24.12
CA GLU A 82 16.78 0.48 -24.87
C GLU A 82 15.91 1.49 -24.09
N ALA A 83 15.36 1.10 -22.94
CA ALA A 83 14.55 1.93 -22.04
C ALA A 83 15.41 2.68 -21.01
#